data_AF-A0A1Y1S245-F1
#
_entry.id   AF-A0A1Y1S245-F1
#
_cell.length_a   1.000
_cell.length_b   1.000
_cell.length_c   1.000
_cell.angle_alpha   90.00
_cell.angle_beta   90.00
_cell.angle_gamma   90.00
#
_symmetry.space_group_name_H-M   'P 1'
#
loop_
_entity.id
_entity.type
_entity.pdbx_description
1 polymer ?
#
loop_
_entity_poly.entity_id
_entity_poly.type
_entity_poly.pdbx_seq_one_letter_code
_entity_poly.pdbx_strand_id
1 'polypeptide(L)'
;MRDYEVPGFALVLLQKGEPVWSRAYGFADLKTGRRLTLDTWFRMESISKSVTAWGVMKLAEQGRIDLDASVRNYIASWTIPESNFNEEKVSVRRLLNGSSGMPLGTIGNTYEPTAENIPTLKEILNKDAHLFQGPGSTFSYSNTAFNILELLIEEVSGHDFSSYMKREILDPLGMTSASFEWSETFYPPAAKGYGLQGEEFPVYIYPDRAAGGLFGTAHDVAKFAAAGMTGFSSRYEGVLDTGSIEEMYAPESSMSGYYKFVFDGYGLGHFIEFLSDSNDPEKIFKVVSHGGQGSGWMTDFHAIPETGDGIVLLSNSQRVWPGFACILKDWTSWLGLSPAGMGIIVELQKAVWGMITLLLFLVSWRTWTIIRETVSGIRSFGFRGEGRRLIRLVQFLFAAVLVGIYIRIQSLDYWFVDSVLPIASPWLDFLLLAVSAVLSAAAVLPRSAGPAAGGAEARLNRSFWYRDKKTSIQGEESMRYINTNKAPAAVGPYSQAVLSGNTLYVSGQIPFVPDTMTLVSEKVEEQAKQSLANIQAIIEAGGFVLTDVVKCTVFLTDMNDFAAVNTVYADFFGDHKPARCAVEVSRLPKGAQVEIDAVCEKN
;
A
#
# COMPACT_ATOMS: atom_id res chain seq x y z
N MET A 1 -21.85 10.96 -5.82
CA MET A 1 -21.88 11.55 -7.17
C MET A 1 -21.59 13.04 -7.16
N ARG A 2 -22.45 13.89 -6.58
CA ARG A 2 -22.24 15.36 -6.55
C ARG A 2 -20.89 15.76 -5.94
N ASP A 3 -20.54 15.21 -4.79
CA ASP A 3 -19.37 15.65 -4.03
C ASP A 3 -18.04 15.34 -4.74
N TYR A 4 -18.03 14.34 -5.63
CA TYR A 4 -16.86 13.89 -6.40
C TYR A 4 -17.04 14.10 -7.92
N GLU A 5 -18.05 14.88 -8.32
CA GLU A 5 -18.38 15.17 -9.72
C GLU A 5 -18.43 13.91 -10.61
N VAL A 6 -18.97 12.81 -10.09
CA VAL A 6 -19.08 11.54 -10.81
C VAL A 6 -20.24 11.63 -11.80
N PRO A 7 -20.00 11.52 -13.11
CA PRO A 7 -21.02 11.72 -14.14
C PRO A 7 -22.09 10.63 -14.14
N GLY A 8 -21.67 9.37 -14.03
CA GLY A 8 -22.52 8.21 -14.16
C GLY A 8 -22.10 7.06 -13.24
N PHE A 9 -23.10 6.32 -12.76
CA PHE A 9 -22.92 5.23 -11.83
C PHE A 9 -24.04 4.18 -11.97
N ALA A 10 -23.70 2.90 -11.94
CA ALA A 10 -24.62 1.77 -11.90
C ALA A 10 -24.28 0.85 -10.73
N LEU A 11 -25.33 0.29 -10.12
CA LEU A 11 -25.23 -0.61 -8.98
C LEU A 11 -26.19 -1.79 -9.15
N VAL A 12 -25.74 -3.00 -8.78
CA VAL A 12 -26.58 -4.19 -8.63
C VAL A 12 -26.31 -4.83 -7.26
N LEU A 13 -27.36 -5.16 -6.51
CA LEU A 13 -27.31 -5.93 -5.27
C LEU A 13 -27.80 -7.35 -5.55
N LEU A 14 -27.03 -8.33 -5.07
CA LEU A 14 -27.35 -9.74 -5.08
C LEU A 14 -27.72 -10.18 -3.67
N GLN A 15 -28.76 -11.01 -3.54
CA GLN A 15 -29.04 -11.79 -2.34
C GLN A 15 -29.40 -13.21 -2.75
N LYS A 16 -28.85 -14.20 -2.05
CA LYS A 16 -29.02 -15.62 -2.38
C LYS A 16 -28.73 -15.91 -3.87
N GLY A 17 -27.69 -15.29 -4.42
CA GLY A 17 -27.26 -15.48 -5.81
C GLY A 17 -28.13 -14.79 -6.87
N GLU A 18 -29.14 -13.98 -6.49
CA GLU A 18 -30.06 -13.36 -7.44
C GLU A 18 -30.09 -11.82 -7.30
N PRO A 19 -30.21 -11.06 -8.41
CA PRO A 19 -30.37 -9.61 -8.35
C PRO A 19 -31.68 -9.22 -7.67
N VAL A 20 -31.61 -8.58 -6.50
CA VAL A 20 -32.78 -8.08 -5.77
C VAL A 20 -33.04 -6.60 -5.99
N TRP A 21 -32.00 -5.86 -6.40
CA TRP A 21 -32.10 -4.43 -6.68
C TRP A 21 -31.02 -3.98 -7.65
N SER A 22 -31.41 -3.22 -8.67
CA SER A 22 -30.48 -2.66 -9.65
C SER A 22 -30.85 -1.23 -9.96
N ARG A 23 -29.88 -0.33 -10.09
CA ARG A 23 -30.15 1.05 -10.49
C ARG A 23 -28.97 1.71 -11.18
N ALA A 24 -29.30 2.56 -12.16
CA ALA A 24 -28.38 3.43 -12.86
C ALA A 24 -28.71 4.91 -12.58
N TYR A 25 -27.68 5.73 -12.49
CA TYR A 25 -27.76 7.16 -12.17
C TYR A 25 -26.86 7.97 -13.10
N GLY A 26 -27.25 9.23 -13.34
CA GLY A 26 -26.42 10.19 -14.05
C GLY A 26 -26.40 10.00 -15.57
N PHE A 27 -25.21 10.13 -16.16
CA PHE A 27 -25.01 10.22 -17.60
C PHE A 27 -23.90 9.27 -18.08
N ALA A 28 -24.16 8.59 -19.17
CA ALA A 28 -23.17 7.79 -19.90
C ALA A 28 -22.33 8.67 -20.85
N ASP A 29 -22.85 9.84 -21.22
CA ASP A 29 -22.16 10.86 -22.02
C ASP A 29 -22.71 12.24 -21.64
N LEU A 30 -21.86 13.08 -21.02
CA LEU A 30 -22.20 14.43 -20.59
C LEU A 30 -22.45 15.37 -21.77
N LYS A 31 -21.71 15.21 -22.88
CA LYS A 31 -21.78 16.12 -24.03
C LYS A 31 -23.08 15.97 -24.79
N THR A 32 -23.55 14.73 -24.96
CA THR A 32 -24.83 14.44 -25.62
C THR A 32 -26.02 14.43 -24.66
N GLY A 33 -25.77 14.44 -23.34
CA GLY A 33 -26.79 14.31 -22.31
C GLY A 33 -27.40 12.92 -22.21
N ARG A 34 -26.76 11.89 -22.79
CA ARG A 34 -27.25 10.51 -22.77
C ARG A 34 -27.23 9.96 -21.34
N ARG A 35 -28.40 9.52 -20.87
CA ARG A 35 -28.56 8.89 -19.55
C ARG A 35 -27.83 7.55 -19.51
N LEU A 36 -27.26 7.25 -18.35
CA LEU A 36 -26.73 5.93 -18.04
C LEU A 36 -27.89 5.00 -17.72
N THR A 37 -27.87 3.81 -18.30
CA THR A 37 -28.83 2.72 -18.05
C THR A 37 -28.11 1.46 -17.60
N LEU A 38 -28.83 0.50 -17.05
CA LEU A 38 -28.26 -0.79 -16.65
C LEU A 38 -27.73 -1.61 -17.86
N ASP A 39 -28.26 -1.35 -19.05
CA ASP A 39 -27.82 -1.95 -20.32
C ASP A 39 -26.67 -1.20 -21.00
N THR A 40 -26.24 -0.06 -20.43
CA THR A 40 -25.11 0.70 -20.98
C THR A 40 -23.85 -0.14 -20.84
N TRP A 41 -23.11 -0.31 -21.93
CA TRP A 41 -21.85 -1.04 -21.91
C TRP A 41 -20.77 -0.27 -21.16
N PHE A 42 -19.94 -0.98 -20.42
CA PHE A 42 -18.81 -0.48 -19.65
C PHE A 42 -17.55 -1.23 -20.02
N ARG A 43 -16.41 -0.54 -19.94
CA ARG A 43 -15.13 -1.21 -19.80
C ARG A 43 -15.05 -1.75 -18.38
N MET A 44 -14.83 -3.06 -18.25
CA MET A 44 -14.77 -3.74 -16.95
C MET A 44 -13.38 -3.64 -16.32
N GLU A 45 -12.40 -3.19 -17.09
CA GLU A 45 -11.03 -3.02 -16.63
C GLU A 45 -10.55 -4.31 -15.95
N SER A 46 -9.92 -4.24 -14.78
CA SER A 46 -9.30 -5.44 -14.20
C SER A 46 -10.24 -6.54 -13.70
N ILE A 47 -11.57 -6.34 -13.67
CA ILE A 47 -12.52 -7.48 -13.53
C ILE A 47 -12.32 -8.52 -14.64
N SER A 48 -11.77 -8.09 -15.80
CA SER A 48 -11.31 -8.97 -16.89
C SER A 48 -10.42 -10.11 -16.41
N LYS A 49 -9.59 -9.90 -15.37
CA LYS A 49 -8.68 -10.91 -14.83
C LYS A 49 -9.45 -12.04 -14.16
N SER A 50 -10.43 -11.70 -13.33
CA SER A 50 -11.31 -12.68 -12.68
C SER A 50 -12.05 -13.54 -13.70
N VAL A 51 -12.57 -12.92 -14.77
CA VAL A 51 -13.24 -13.65 -15.85
C VAL A 51 -12.25 -14.50 -16.65
N THR A 52 -11.05 -13.98 -16.96
CA THR A 52 -9.98 -14.73 -17.64
C THR A 52 -9.55 -15.94 -16.83
N ALA A 53 -9.44 -15.80 -15.51
CA ALA A 53 -9.07 -16.90 -14.62
C ALA A 53 -10.04 -18.07 -14.74
N TRP A 54 -11.35 -17.81 -14.92
CA TRP A 54 -12.32 -18.88 -15.21
C TRP A 54 -12.02 -19.59 -16.54
N GLY A 55 -11.63 -18.85 -17.57
CA GLY A 55 -11.21 -19.41 -18.86
C GLY A 55 -10.00 -20.34 -18.74
N VAL A 56 -9.02 -19.98 -17.90
CA VAL A 56 -7.85 -20.82 -17.61
C VAL A 56 -8.25 -22.06 -16.81
N MET A 57 -9.07 -21.90 -15.77
CA MET A 57 -9.55 -23.03 -14.98
C MET A 57 -10.37 -24.01 -15.80
N LYS A 58 -11.13 -23.53 -16.81
CA LYS A 58 -11.84 -24.41 -17.73
C LYS A 58 -10.91 -25.32 -18.52
N LEU A 59 -9.75 -24.82 -18.95
CA LEU A 59 -8.73 -25.65 -19.61
C LEU A 59 -8.14 -26.69 -18.64
N ALA A 60 -7.98 -26.32 -17.37
CA ALA A 60 -7.47 -27.22 -16.34
C ALA A 60 -8.46 -28.37 -16.05
N GLU A 61 -9.76 -28.07 -15.89
CA GLU A 61 -10.83 -29.07 -15.73
C GLU A 61 -10.91 -30.02 -16.94
N GLN A 62 -10.69 -29.50 -18.15
CA GLN A 62 -10.63 -30.31 -19.37
C GLN A 62 -9.36 -31.18 -19.46
N GLY A 63 -8.44 -31.11 -18.50
CA GLY A 63 -7.18 -31.83 -18.48
C GLY A 63 -6.19 -31.36 -19.56
N ARG A 64 -6.38 -30.15 -20.10
CA ARG A 64 -5.55 -29.60 -21.18
C ARG A 64 -4.31 -28.87 -20.66
N ILE A 65 -4.37 -28.41 -19.41
CA ILE A 65 -3.24 -27.80 -18.69
C ILE A 65 -3.18 -28.34 -17.26
N ASP A 66 -2.00 -28.28 -16.68
CA ASP A 66 -1.73 -28.47 -15.26
C ASP A 66 -1.37 -27.10 -14.66
N LEU A 67 -2.05 -26.72 -13.58
CA LEU A 67 -1.86 -25.43 -12.93
C LEU A 67 -0.43 -25.28 -12.37
N ASP A 68 0.19 -26.37 -11.93
CA ASP A 68 1.50 -26.34 -11.28
C ASP A 68 2.65 -26.54 -12.27
N ALA A 69 2.35 -26.89 -13.52
CA ALA A 69 3.33 -26.97 -14.60
C ALA A 69 3.80 -25.59 -15.07
N SER A 70 5.05 -25.54 -15.56
CA SER A 70 5.63 -24.37 -16.22
C SER A 70 4.76 -23.94 -17.40
N VAL A 71 4.44 -22.64 -17.51
CA VAL A 71 3.64 -22.10 -18.61
C VAL A 71 4.31 -22.32 -19.97
N ARG A 72 5.65 -22.44 -19.99
CA ARG A 72 6.44 -22.72 -21.20
C ARG A 72 6.10 -24.06 -21.85
N ASN A 73 5.53 -25.00 -21.09
CA ASN A 73 5.12 -26.29 -21.63
C ASN A 73 3.95 -26.18 -22.63
N TYR A 74 3.24 -25.05 -22.61
CA TYR A 74 2.01 -24.85 -23.37
C TYR A 74 2.11 -23.76 -24.43
N ILE A 75 3.10 -22.87 -24.32
CA ILE A 75 3.31 -21.75 -25.25
C ILE A 75 4.56 -22.05 -26.08
N ALA A 76 4.37 -22.47 -27.33
CA ALA A 76 5.47 -22.78 -28.25
C ALA A 76 5.88 -21.57 -29.09
N SER A 77 4.96 -20.62 -29.29
CA SER A 77 5.13 -19.54 -30.26
C SER A 77 5.78 -18.27 -29.70
N TRP A 78 6.13 -18.29 -28.41
CA TRP A 78 6.77 -17.22 -27.65
C TRP A 78 7.47 -17.80 -26.41
N THR A 79 8.53 -17.14 -25.94
CA THR A 79 9.24 -17.52 -24.71
C THR A 79 9.43 -16.31 -23.82
N ILE A 80 9.37 -16.52 -22.50
CA ILE A 80 9.69 -15.48 -21.51
C ILE A 80 11.11 -14.98 -21.76
N PRO A 81 11.32 -13.65 -21.93
CA PRO A 81 12.66 -13.07 -22.08
C PRO A 81 13.59 -13.44 -20.92
N GLU A 82 14.85 -13.72 -21.24
CA GLU A 82 15.86 -14.10 -20.25
C GLU A 82 16.00 -13.06 -19.13
N SER A 83 16.19 -13.55 -17.91
CA SER A 83 16.37 -12.72 -16.72
C SER A 83 17.36 -13.34 -15.72
N ASN A 84 17.60 -12.65 -14.60
CA ASN A 84 18.36 -13.22 -13.48
C ASN A 84 17.57 -14.26 -12.66
N PHE A 85 16.33 -14.57 -13.06
CA PHE A 85 15.43 -15.48 -12.38
C PHE A 85 15.10 -16.67 -13.27
N ASN A 86 14.80 -17.82 -12.65
CA ASN A 86 14.50 -19.05 -13.37
C ASN A 86 13.07 -19.00 -13.96
N GLU A 87 12.96 -18.85 -15.28
CA GLU A 87 11.65 -18.78 -15.97
C GLU A 87 10.88 -20.11 -15.93
N GLU A 88 11.54 -21.26 -15.76
CA GLU A 88 10.86 -22.58 -15.64
C GLU A 88 9.99 -22.67 -14.39
N LYS A 89 10.21 -21.78 -13.42
CA LYS A 89 9.38 -21.70 -12.21
C LYS A 89 8.13 -20.85 -12.41
N VAL A 90 7.91 -20.27 -13.59
CA VAL A 90 6.67 -19.53 -13.87
C VAL A 90 5.58 -20.55 -14.25
N SER A 91 4.81 -21.01 -13.25
CA SER A 91 3.67 -21.89 -13.47
C SER A 91 2.37 -21.13 -13.75
N VAL A 92 1.36 -21.81 -14.28
CA VAL A 92 0.03 -21.24 -14.54
C VAL A 92 -0.61 -20.72 -13.24
N ARG A 93 -0.53 -21.50 -12.15
CA ARG A 93 -1.00 -21.10 -10.80
C ARG A 93 -0.34 -19.80 -10.35
N ARG A 94 0.97 -19.66 -10.56
CA ARG A 94 1.72 -18.46 -10.16
C ARG A 94 1.35 -17.22 -10.97
N LEU A 95 0.97 -17.40 -12.24
CA LEU A 95 0.44 -16.30 -13.05
C LEU A 95 -0.93 -15.84 -12.52
N LEU A 96 -1.80 -16.79 -12.14
CA LEU A 96 -3.13 -16.53 -11.61
C LEU A 96 -3.11 -15.89 -10.20
N ASN A 97 -2.23 -16.35 -9.31
CA ASN A 97 -2.18 -15.92 -7.91
C ASN A 97 -1.28 -14.71 -7.62
N GLY A 98 -0.71 -14.09 -8.66
CA GLY A 98 0.16 -12.92 -8.51
C GLY A 98 1.55 -13.23 -7.93
N SER A 99 2.00 -14.49 -7.88
CA SER A 99 3.33 -14.85 -7.37
C SER A 99 4.32 -15.26 -8.48
N SER A 100 4.02 -15.01 -9.76
CA SER A 100 4.88 -15.38 -10.91
C SER A 100 6.20 -14.61 -10.96
N GLY A 101 6.24 -13.43 -10.34
CA GLY A 101 7.35 -12.49 -10.46
C GLY A 101 7.31 -11.61 -11.71
N MET A 102 6.20 -11.68 -12.45
CA MET A 102 5.93 -10.78 -13.57
C MET A 102 5.59 -9.37 -13.08
N PRO A 103 6.07 -8.33 -13.78
CA PRO A 103 5.81 -6.95 -13.41
C PRO A 103 4.36 -6.56 -13.68
N LEU A 104 3.98 -5.35 -13.25
CA LEU A 104 2.67 -4.79 -13.53
C LEU A 104 2.37 -4.70 -15.04
N GLY A 105 3.39 -4.43 -15.85
CA GLY A 105 3.27 -4.15 -17.28
C GLY A 105 3.14 -2.65 -17.57
N THR A 106 3.20 -2.28 -18.85
CA THR A 106 3.00 -0.89 -19.27
C THR A 106 1.56 -0.46 -18.99
N ILE A 107 1.38 0.63 -18.24
CA ILE A 107 0.07 1.23 -17.96
C ILE A 107 -0.12 2.47 -18.84
N GLY A 108 -1.36 2.75 -19.24
CA GLY A 108 -1.74 3.99 -19.92
C GLY A 108 -1.68 3.91 -21.44
N ASN A 109 -1.18 2.82 -22.01
CA ASN A 109 -1.25 2.57 -23.45
C ASN A 109 -2.67 2.16 -23.84
N THR A 110 -3.40 3.09 -24.43
CA THR A 110 -4.77 2.91 -24.91
C THR A 110 -4.83 3.16 -26.40
N TYR A 111 -5.60 2.35 -27.12
CA TYR A 111 -5.72 2.47 -28.58
C TYR A 111 -7.15 2.81 -28.95
N GLU A 112 -7.33 3.73 -29.89
CA GLU A 112 -8.64 3.91 -30.52
C GLU A 112 -9.01 2.60 -31.23
N PRO A 113 -10.29 2.16 -31.20
CA PRO A 113 -10.68 0.90 -31.81
C PRO A 113 -10.39 0.80 -33.31
N THR A 114 -10.30 1.93 -34.00
CA THR A 114 -10.04 2.04 -35.43
C THR A 114 -8.57 2.35 -35.76
N ALA A 115 -7.66 2.27 -34.78
CA ALA A 115 -6.25 2.60 -35.00
C ALA A 115 -5.58 1.57 -35.93
N GLU A 116 -4.77 2.06 -36.88
CA GLU A 116 -4.11 1.20 -37.88
C GLU A 116 -2.89 0.44 -37.32
N ASN A 117 -2.21 0.99 -36.30
CA ASN A 117 -0.94 0.45 -35.78
C ASN A 117 -1.08 0.02 -34.31
N ILE A 118 -1.88 -1.02 -34.08
CA ILE A 118 -2.03 -1.65 -32.77
C ILE A 118 -0.97 -2.75 -32.61
N PRO A 119 -0.14 -2.75 -31.56
CA PRO A 119 0.85 -3.80 -31.35
C PRO A 119 0.17 -5.14 -31.06
N THR A 120 0.80 -6.21 -31.51
CA THR A 120 0.38 -7.57 -31.20
C THR A 120 0.67 -7.91 -29.73
N LEU A 121 -0.07 -8.89 -29.20
CA LEU A 121 0.15 -9.41 -27.85
C LEU A 121 1.63 -9.80 -27.60
N LYS A 122 2.28 -10.44 -28.57
CA LYS A 122 3.69 -10.86 -28.46
C LYS A 122 4.65 -9.68 -28.42
N GLU A 123 4.40 -8.61 -29.17
CA GLU A 123 5.22 -7.39 -29.11
C GLU A 123 5.16 -6.74 -27.73
N ILE A 124 3.97 -6.73 -27.12
CA ILE A 124 3.77 -6.24 -25.75
C ILE A 124 4.49 -7.14 -24.76
N LEU A 125 4.32 -8.46 -24.85
CA LEU A 125 4.98 -9.42 -23.97
C LEU A 125 6.51 -9.36 -24.08
N ASN A 126 7.06 -9.17 -25.28
CA ASN A 126 8.50 -8.99 -25.49
C ASN A 126 9.06 -7.75 -24.79
N LYS A 127 8.23 -6.72 -24.59
CA LYS A 127 8.60 -5.48 -23.91
C LYS A 127 8.42 -5.58 -22.39
N ASP A 128 7.36 -6.24 -21.94
CA ASP A 128 6.89 -6.14 -20.56
C ASP A 128 7.18 -7.38 -19.71
N ALA A 129 7.32 -8.58 -20.29
CA ALA A 129 7.41 -9.85 -19.55
C ALA A 129 8.82 -10.16 -19.00
N HIS A 130 9.45 -9.17 -18.38
CA HIS A 130 10.75 -9.33 -17.72
C HIS A 130 10.57 -9.57 -16.23
N LEU A 131 10.95 -10.76 -15.75
CA LEU A 131 10.92 -11.08 -14.32
C LEU A 131 11.77 -10.08 -13.53
N PHE A 132 11.16 -9.46 -12.53
CA PHE A 132 11.83 -8.51 -11.63
C PHE A 132 12.02 -9.08 -10.21
N GLN A 133 11.39 -10.23 -9.92
CA GLN A 133 11.52 -10.98 -8.69
C GLN A 133 11.44 -12.49 -8.97
N GLY A 134 11.92 -13.30 -8.03
CA GLY A 134 11.89 -14.76 -8.17
C GLY A 134 10.46 -15.31 -8.18
N PRO A 135 10.08 -16.21 -9.10
CA PRO A 135 8.77 -16.85 -9.08
C PRO A 135 8.54 -17.61 -7.77
N GLY A 136 7.38 -17.37 -7.13
CA GLY A 136 6.99 -17.91 -5.84
C GLY A 136 7.48 -17.11 -4.62
N SER A 137 8.07 -15.94 -4.80
CA SER A 137 8.63 -15.14 -3.69
C SER A 137 7.57 -14.37 -2.89
N THR A 138 6.90 -13.41 -3.52
CA THR A 138 5.88 -12.56 -2.88
C THR A 138 4.83 -12.15 -3.90
N PHE A 139 3.66 -11.75 -3.42
CA PHE A 139 2.61 -11.19 -4.24
C PHE A 139 3.09 -9.92 -4.97
N SER A 140 2.83 -9.88 -6.28
CA SER A 140 2.94 -8.72 -7.15
C SER A 140 1.77 -8.70 -8.13
N TYR A 141 0.95 -7.65 -8.07
CA TYR A 141 -0.14 -7.45 -9.01
C TYR A 141 0.41 -7.24 -10.44
N SER A 142 -0.09 -8.00 -11.41
CA SER A 142 0.52 -8.09 -12.75
C SER A 142 -0.53 -8.17 -13.86
N ASN A 143 -0.56 -7.17 -14.75
CA ASN A 143 -1.28 -7.29 -16.02
C ASN A 143 -0.54 -8.25 -16.96
N THR A 144 0.79 -8.15 -16.99
CA THR A 144 1.66 -8.99 -17.83
C THR A 144 1.46 -10.48 -17.57
N ALA A 145 1.23 -10.90 -16.32
CA ALA A 145 0.91 -12.29 -16.02
C ALA A 145 -0.38 -12.77 -16.72
N PHE A 146 -1.43 -11.94 -16.72
CA PHE A 146 -2.68 -12.23 -17.41
C PHE A 146 -2.54 -12.17 -18.93
N ASN A 147 -1.66 -11.32 -19.45
CA ASN A 147 -1.36 -11.28 -20.88
C ASN A 147 -0.65 -12.55 -21.35
N ILE A 148 0.16 -13.18 -20.50
CA ILE A 148 0.72 -14.52 -20.77
C ILE A 148 -0.40 -15.57 -20.73
N LEU A 149 -1.37 -15.45 -19.80
CA LEU A 149 -2.53 -16.34 -19.75
C LEU A 149 -3.46 -16.20 -20.97
N GLU A 150 -3.52 -15.03 -21.60
CA GLU A 150 -4.18 -14.84 -22.89
C GLU A 150 -3.54 -15.74 -23.95
N LEU A 151 -2.22 -15.65 -24.10
CA LEU A 151 -1.48 -16.45 -25.08
C LEU A 151 -1.56 -17.95 -24.78
N LEU A 152 -1.53 -18.33 -23.49
CA LEU A 152 -1.77 -19.69 -23.04
C LEU A 152 -3.13 -20.21 -23.53
N ILE A 153 -4.20 -19.43 -23.34
CA ILE A 153 -5.55 -19.78 -23.79
C ILE A 153 -5.57 -19.95 -25.31
N GLU A 154 -4.97 -19.02 -26.07
CA GLU A 154 -4.96 -19.09 -27.53
C GLU A 154 -4.24 -20.35 -28.05
N GLU A 155 -3.03 -20.62 -27.55
CA GLU A 155 -2.23 -21.77 -28.00
C GLU A 155 -2.82 -23.11 -27.57
N VAL A 156 -3.27 -23.22 -26.32
CA VAL A 156 -3.85 -24.46 -25.82
C VAL A 156 -5.19 -24.71 -26.48
N SER A 157 -6.06 -23.70 -26.57
CA SER A 157 -7.42 -23.85 -27.09
C SER A 157 -7.50 -23.97 -28.61
N GLY A 158 -6.54 -23.39 -29.34
CA GLY A 158 -6.56 -23.26 -30.80
C GLY A 158 -7.55 -22.22 -31.33
N HIS A 159 -8.08 -21.35 -30.46
CA HIS A 159 -9.06 -20.32 -30.80
C HIS A 159 -8.54 -18.93 -30.39
N ASP A 160 -8.99 -17.88 -31.07
CA ASP A 160 -8.81 -16.49 -30.58
C ASP A 160 -9.36 -16.35 -29.16
N PHE A 161 -8.65 -15.59 -28.32
CA PHE A 161 -8.98 -15.41 -26.92
C PHE A 161 -10.43 -14.95 -26.70
N SER A 162 -10.90 -13.92 -27.40
CA SER A 162 -12.25 -13.39 -27.25
C SER A 162 -13.30 -14.45 -27.61
N SER A 163 -13.06 -15.17 -28.70
CA SER A 163 -13.94 -16.26 -29.16
C SER A 163 -14.01 -17.42 -28.15
N TYR A 164 -12.86 -17.82 -27.59
CA TYR A 164 -12.80 -18.85 -26.54
C TYR A 164 -13.57 -18.42 -25.30
N MET A 165 -13.27 -17.23 -24.77
CA MET A 165 -13.92 -16.70 -23.57
C MET A 165 -15.42 -16.56 -23.76
N LYS A 166 -15.86 -16.10 -24.94
CA LYS A 166 -17.28 -15.99 -25.25
C LYS A 166 -17.98 -17.35 -25.20
N ARG A 167 -17.43 -18.35 -25.86
CA ARG A 167 -18.05 -19.68 -26.00
C ARG A 167 -18.04 -20.48 -24.70
N GLU A 168 -16.91 -20.50 -24.00
CA GLU A 168 -16.72 -21.39 -22.85
C GLU A 168 -17.18 -20.76 -21.53
N ILE A 169 -17.14 -19.42 -21.42
CA ILE A 169 -17.40 -18.71 -20.17
C ILE A 169 -18.61 -17.77 -20.29
N LEU A 170 -18.56 -16.76 -21.17
CA LEU A 170 -19.56 -15.68 -21.16
C LEU A 170 -20.96 -16.18 -21.54
N ASP A 171 -21.11 -16.87 -22.67
CA ASP A 171 -22.41 -17.35 -23.14
C ASP A 171 -23.03 -18.40 -22.19
N PRO A 172 -22.28 -19.39 -21.67
CA PRO A 172 -22.79 -20.33 -20.66
C PRO A 172 -23.22 -19.68 -19.35
N LEU A 173 -22.54 -18.61 -18.92
CA LEU A 173 -22.97 -17.80 -17.76
C LEU A 173 -24.18 -16.89 -18.08
N GLY A 174 -24.62 -16.86 -19.33
CA GLY A 174 -25.67 -15.97 -19.81
C GLY A 174 -25.24 -14.50 -19.85
N MET A 175 -23.94 -14.21 -19.89
CA MET A 175 -23.36 -12.87 -20.03
C MET A 175 -23.46 -12.39 -21.50
N THR A 176 -24.68 -12.37 -22.03
CA THR A 176 -24.94 -12.13 -23.47
C THR A 176 -24.60 -10.74 -23.96
N SER A 177 -24.42 -9.79 -23.03
CA SER A 177 -24.02 -8.41 -23.33
C SER A 177 -22.61 -8.11 -22.80
N ALA A 178 -21.73 -9.12 -22.87
CA ALA A 178 -20.31 -9.00 -22.56
C ALA A 178 -19.43 -9.58 -23.68
N SER A 179 -18.24 -9.01 -23.88
CA SER A 179 -17.27 -9.40 -24.92
C SER A 179 -15.87 -8.86 -24.60
N PHE A 180 -14.82 -9.61 -24.94
CA PHE A 180 -13.43 -9.12 -24.95
C PHE A 180 -13.04 -8.41 -26.25
N GLU A 181 -13.96 -8.37 -27.20
CA GLU A 181 -13.85 -7.62 -28.45
C GLU A 181 -14.86 -6.48 -28.46
N TRP A 182 -14.38 -5.27 -28.74
CA TRP A 182 -15.22 -4.09 -28.86
C TRP A 182 -15.95 -4.06 -30.21
N SER A 183 -17.16 -3.48 -30.24
CA SER A 183 -17.89 -3.25 -31.49
C SER A 183 -18.58 -1.88 -31.51
N GLU A 184 -18.54 -1.21 -32.65
CA GLU A 184 -19.37 -0.02 -32.94
C GLU A 184 -20.87 -0.30 -32.83
N THR A 185 -21.27 -1.57 -32.97
CA THR A 185 -22.67 -1.98 -32.94
C THR A 185 -23.23 -2.15 -31.53
N PHE A 186 -22.42 -1.95 -30.49
CA PHE A 186 -22.89 -1.98 -29.11
C PHE A 186 -24.07 -1.01 -28.92
N TYR A 187 -25.19 -1.55 -28.44
CA TYR A 187 -26.39 -0.78 -28.20
C TYR A 187 -27.01 -1.15 -26.85
N PRO A 188 -27.21 -0.18 -25.93
CA PRO A 188 -26.69 1.20 -25.99
C PRO A 188 -25.14 1.26 -26.06
N PRO A 189 -24.54 2.27 -26.71
CA PRO A 189 -23.08 2.36 -26.81
C PRO A 189 -22.39 2.41 -25.45
N ALA A 190 -21.12 2.00 -25.42
CA ALA A 190 -20.31 2.08 -24.20
C ALA A 190 -20.32 3.51 -23.62
N ALA A 191 -20.37 3.62 -22.29
CA ALA A 191 -20.28 4.90 -21.60
C ALA A 191 -18.92 5.54 -21.89
N LYS A 192 -18.87 6.86 -22.10
CA LYS A 192 -17.59 7.59 -22.17
C LYS A 192 -16.99 7.71 -20.78
N GLY A 193 -15.67 7.63 -20.69
CA GLY A 193 -14.93 7.72 -19.43
C GLY A 193 -14.61 9.16 -19.05
N TYR A 194 -14.46 9.42 -17.76
CA TYR A 194 -14.10 10.74 -17.22
C TYR A 194 -12.98 10.64 -16.19
N GLY A 195 -11.87 11.32 -16.46
CA GLY A 195 -10.67 11.26 -15.62
C GLY A 195 -10.78 12.01 -14.30
N LEU A 196 -9.64 12.15 -13.63
CA LEU A 196 -9.55 12.77 -12.31
C LEU A 196 -9.83 14.28 -12.39
N GLN A 197 -9.38 14.95 -13.45
CA GLN A 197 -9.62 16.37 -13.69
C GLN A 197 -10.96 16.63 -14.42
N GLY A 198 -11.70 15.57 -14.77
CA GLY A 198 -13.01 15.64 -15.44
C GLY A 198 -12.92 15.71 -16.96
N GLU A 199 -11.71 15.55 -17.49
CA GLU A 199 -11.45 15.35 -18.90
C GLU A 199 -12.16 14.09 -19.40
N GLU A 200 -12.69 14.19 -20.62
CA GLU A 200 -13.39 13.09 -21.28
C GLU A 200 -12.38 12.17 -21.97
N PHE A 201 -12.53 10.86 -21.74
CA PHE A 201 -11.84 9.82 -22.48
C PHE A 201 -12.81 9.17 -23.48
N PRO A 202 -12.46 9.14 -24.79
CA PRO A 202 -13.19 8.33 -25.74
C PRO A 202 -13.03 6.85 -25.39
N VAL A 203 -13.93 6.01 -25.90
CA VAL A 203 -13.80 4.56 -25.75
C VAL A 203 -12.53 4.12 -26.49
N TYR A 204 -11.62 3.47 -25.78
CA TYR A 204 -10.42 2.84 -26.32
C TYR A 204 -10.49 1.31 -26.15
N ILE A 205 -9.46 0.60 -26.60
CA ILE A 205 -9.25 -0.85 -26.43
C ILE A 205 -7.84 -1.16 -25.91
N TYR A 206 -7.67 -2.38 -25.38
CA TYR A 206 -6.37 -2.97 -25.08
C TYR A 206 -6.12 -4.13 -26.05
N PRO A 207 -4.99 -4.15 -26.77
CA PRO A 207 -4.58 -5.32 -27.56
C PRO A 207 -4.35 -6.57 -26.71
N ASP A 208 -3.85 -6.39 -25.49
CA ASP A 208 -3.75 -7.39 -24.44
C ASP A 208 -5.06 -7.42 -23.62
N ARG A 209 -5.97 -8.30 -24.02
CA ARG A 209 -7.37 -8.31 -23.62
C ARG A 209 -7.60 -8.98 -22.27
N ALA A 210 -6.81 -9.99 -21.89
CA ALA A 210 -7.04 -10.76 -20.66
C ALA A 210 -7.00 -9.90 -19.38
N ALA A 211 -6.09 -8.94 -19.31
CA ALA A 211 -5.91 -8.14 -18.09
C ALA A 211 -6.96 -7.04 -17.90
N GLY A 212 -7.61 -6.57 -18.98
CA GLY A 212 -8.45 -5.37 -18.91
C GLY A 212 -9.44 -5.15 -20.07
N GLY A 213 -9.51 -6.06 -21.04
CA GLY A 213 -10.22 -5.87 -22.31
C GLY A 213 -11.71 -6.21 -22.29
N LEU A 214 -12.26 -6.71 -21.19
CA LEU A 214 -13.68 -7.06 -21.11
C LEU A 214 -14.55 -5.80 -21.17
N PHE A 215 -15.50 -5.82 -22.09
CA PHE A 215 -16.66 -4.96 -22.08
C PHE A 215 -17.88 -5.74 -21.59
N GLY A 216 -18.79 -5.07 -20.88
CA GLY A 216 -20.05 -5.70 -20.50
C GLY A 216 -21.05 -4.75 -19.83
N THR A 217 -22.08 -5.30 -19.20
CA THR A 217 -23.06 -4.53 -18.41
C THR A 217 -22.96 -4.85 -16.91
N ALA A 218 -23.61 -4.03 -16.08
CA ALA A 218 -23.70 -4.29 -14.63
C ALA A 218 -24.38 -5.64 -14.33
N HIS A 219 -25.37 -6.02 -15.14
CA HIS A 219 -26.06 -7.30 -14.99
C HIS A 219 -25.20 -8.50 -15.40
N ASP A 220 -24.28 -8.35 -16.36
CA ASP A 220 -23.38 -9.44 -16.74
C ASP A 220 -22.35 -9.71 -15.65
N VAL A 221 -21.77 -8.66 -15.05
CA VAL A 221 -20.89 -8.83 -13.88
C VAL A 221 -21.65 -9.43 -12.69
N ALA A 222 -22.93 -9.08 -12.52
CA ALA A 222 -23.76 -9.68 -11.48
C ALA A 222 -24.00 -11.19 -11.71
N LYS A 223 -24.21 -11.63 -12.95
CA LYS A 223 -24.29 -13.07 -13.30
C LYS A 223 -22.96 -13.77 -13.03
N PHE A 224 -21.84 -13.14 -13.36
CA PHE A 224 -20.51 -13.68 -13.06
C PHE A 224 -20.29 -13.84 -11.54
N ALA A 225 -20.60 -12.81 -10.74
CA ALA A 225 -20.49 -12.89 -9.29
C ALA A 225 -21.42 -13.96 -8.70
N ALA A 226 -22.66 -14.06 -9.18
CA ALA A 226 -23.60 -15.10 -8.77
C ALA A 226 -23.14 -16.52 -9.11
N ALA A 227 -22.43 -16.70 -10.24
CA ALA A 227 -21.90 -18.00 -10.64
C ALA A 227 -20.82 -18.53 -9.68
N GLY A 228 -20.10 -17.63 -8.98
CA GLY A 228 -19.19 -17.99 -7.90
C GLY A 228 -19.87 -18.43 -6.60
N MET A 229 -21.19 -18.25 -6.47
CA MET A 229 -21.98 -18.57 -5.27
C MET A 229 -22.66 -19.94 -5.44
N THR A 230 -21.85 -20.99 -5.60
CA THR A 230 -22.28 -22.33 -6.03
C THR A 230 -23.38 -22.96 -5.17
N GLY A 231 -23.51 -22.57 -3.90
CA GLY A 231 -24.57 -23.03 -3.00
C GLY A 231 -25.98 -22.48 -3.27
N PHE A 232 -26.13 -21.50 -4.17
CA PHE A 232 -27.38 -20.75 -4.33
C PHE A 232 -28.06 -20.89 -5.69
N SER A 233 -27.35 -21.34 -6.72
CA SER A 233 -27.94 -21.49 -8.05
C SER A 233 -27.31 -22.63 -8.83
N SER A 234 -28.14 -23.59 -9.24
CA SER A 234 -27.75 -24.64 -10.19
C SER A 234 -27.68 -24.13 -11.64
N ARG A 235 -28.06 -22.86 -11.88
CA ARG A 235 -28.10 -22.25 -13.22
C ARG A 235 -26.76 -22.30 -13.94
N TYR A 236 -25.68 -22.22 -13.18
CA TYR A 236 -24.32 -22.09 -13.69
C TYR A 236 -23.55 -23.42 -13.64
N GLU A 237 -24.21 -24.51 -13.23
CA GLU A 237 -23.63 -25.85 -13.24
C GLU A 237 -23.14 -26.22 -14.66
N GLY A 238 -21.92 -26.76 -14.73
CA GLY A 238 -21.28 -27.16 -15.98
C GLY A 238 -20.37 -26.11 -16.62
N VAL A 239 -20.36 -24.86 -16.13
CA VAL A 239 -19.34 -23.87 -16.55
C VAL A 239 -18.02 -24.17 -15.87
N LEU A 240 -17.96 -24.11 -14.54
CA LEU A 240 -16.87 -24.67 -13.74
C LEU A 240 -17.47 -25.51 -12.62
N ASP A 241 -16.72 -26.51 -12.16
CA ASP A 241 -17.08 -27.34 -11.02
C ASP A 241 -16.89 -26.57 -9.71
N THR A 242 -17.68 -26.92 -8.69
CA THR A 242 -17.63 -26.25 -7.38
C THR A 242 -16.25 -26.31 -6.75
N GLY A 243 -15.54 -27.44 -6.87
CA GLY A 243 -14.18 -27.58 -6.34
C GLY A 243 -13.18 -26.64 -7.02
N SER A 244 -13.31 -26.39 -8.32
CA SER A 244 -12.46 -25.44 -9.03
C SER A 244 -12.77 -24.00 -8.62
N ILE A 245 -14.03 -23.64 -8.42
CA ILE A 245 -14.40 -22.31 -7.90
C ILE A 245 -13.87 -22.13 -6.46
N GLU A 246 -13.96 -23.15 -5.61
CA GLU A 246 -13.40 -23.14 -4.25
C GLU A 246 -11.89 -22.96 -4.26
N GLU A 247 -11.17 -23.65 -5.16
CA GLU A 247 -9.72 -23.48 -5.36
C GLU A 247 -9.38 -22.06 -5.83
N MET A 248 -10.15 -21.50 -6.76
CA MET A 248 -9.95 -20.12 -7.20
C MET A 248 -10.10 -19.09 -6.08
N TYR A 249 -10.99 -19.37 -5.12
CA TYR A 249 -11.30 -18.50 -3.99
C TYR A 249 -10.49 -18.85 -2.74
N ALA A 250 -9.54 -19.78 -2.81
CA ALA A 250 -8.60 -20.03 -1.74
C ALA A 250 -7.51 -18.94 -1.74
N PRO A 251 -7.13 -18.38 -0.58
CA PRO A 251 -6.05 -17.41 -0.50
C PRO A 251 -4.69 -18.11 -0.76
N GLU A 252 -4.15 -17.91 -1.96
CA GLU A 252 -2.92 -18.56 -2.44
C GLU A 252 -1.67 -17.70 -2.16
N SER A 253 -1.83 -16.38 -2.21
CA SER A 253 -0.75 -15.42 -1.95
C SER A 253 -1.13 -14.45 -0.83
N SER A 254 -0.21 -14.20 0.11
CA SER A 254 -0.37 -13.13 1.11
C SER A 254 -0.13 -11.76 0.48
N MET A 255 -0.98 -10.80 0.83
CA MET A 255 -0.91 -9.46 0.24
C MET A 255 0.33 -8.67 0.69
N SER A 256 0.86 -7.88 -0.24
CA SER A 256 2.00 -6.98 -0.04
C SER A 256 1.67 -5.56 -0.52
N GLY A 257 2.53 -4.59 -0.16
CA GLY A 257 2.34 -3.20 -0.57
C GLY A 257 1.06 -2.57 -0.05
N TYR A 258 0.46 -1.67 -0.84
CA TYR A 258 -0.76 -0.95 -0.44
C TYR A 258 -2.01 -1.84 -0.43
N TYR A 259 -2.04 -2.94 -1.20
CA TYR A 259 -3.18 -3.85 -1.23
C TYR A 259 -3.40 -4.56 0.11
N LYS A 260 -2.34 -4.76 0.92
CA LYS A 260 -2.44 -5.35 2.27
C LYS A 260 -3.33 -4.54 3.22
N PHE A 261 -3.58 -3.26 2.94
CA PHE A 261 -4.50 -2.45 3.74
C PHE A 261 -5.98 -2.70 3.42
N VAL A 262 -6.26 -3.41 2.33
CA VAL A 262 -7.61 -3.64 1.82
C VAL A 262 -7.94 -5.14 1.78
N PHE A 263 -7.01 -5.98 1.33
CA PHE A 263 -7.24 -7.40 1.11
C PHE A 263 -6.31 -8.27 1.98
N ASP A 264 -6.80 -9.44 2.39
CA ASP A 264 -6.04 -10.42 3.18
C ASP A 264 -5.22 -11.36 2.31
N GLY A 265 -5.73 -11.71 1.13
CA GLY A 265 -5.07 -12.60 0.19
C GLY A 265 -5.44 -12.37 -1.26
N TYR A 266 -4.75 -13.06 -2.15
CA TYR A 266 -5.08 -13.18 -3.56
C TYR A 266 -5.22 -14.66 -3.92
N GLY A 267 -6.38 -15.05 -4.43
CA GLY A 267 -6.63 -16.37 -5.01
C GLY A 267 -6.25 -16.40 -6.48
N LEU A 268 -6.88 -17.28 -7.26
CA LEU A 268 -6.64 -17.39 -8.69
C LEU A 268 -7.43 -16.29 -9.43
N GLY A 269 -6.80 -15.13 -9.60
CA GLY A 269 -7.38 -13.96 -10.27
C GLY A 269 -8.46 -13.21 -9.49
N HIS A 270 -8.48 -13.37 -8.16
CA HIS A 270 -9.48 -12.76 -7.27
C HIS A 270 -8.81 -12.25 -5.99
N PHE A 271 -9.22 -11.08 -5.50
CA PHE A 271 -8.86 -10.65 -4.16
C PHE A 271 -9.77 -11.34 -3.13
N ILE A 272 -9.18 -11.64 -1.96
CA ILE A 272 -9.83 -12.32 -0.85
C ILE A 272 -9.75 -11.44 0.39
N GLU A 273 -10.88 -11.26 1.05
CA GLU A 273 -11.05 -10.60 2.35
C GLU A 273 -11.79 -11.53 3.31
N PHE A 274 -11.50 -11.41 4.59
CA PHE A 274 -12.22 -12.10 5.65
C PHE A 274 -12.91 -11.09 6.56
N LEU A 275 -14.24 -11.07 6.51
CA LEU A 275 -15.06 -10.17 7.32
C LEU A 275 -15.70 -10.93 8.48
N SER A 276 -15.74 -10.31 9.66
CA SER A 276 -16.35 -10.91 10.86
C SER A 276 -17.80 -10.46 11.04
N ASP A 277 -18.63 -11.30 11.64
CA ASP A 277 -19.97 -10.91 12.09
C ASP A 277 -19.85 -9.84 13.19
N SER A 278 -20.61 -8.75 13.08
CA SER A 278 -20.55 -7.64 14.03
C SER A 278 -21.02 -8.04 15.43
N ASN A 279 -21.83 -9.10 15.54
CA ASN A 279 -22.32 -9.61 16.83
C ASN A 279 -21.51 -10.80 17.35
N ASP A 280 -20.74 -11.45 16.49
CA ASP A 280 -19.93 -12.62 16.82
C ASP A 280 -18.60 -12.62 16.03
N PRO A 281 -17.53 -12.01 16.59
CA PRO A 281 -16.25 -11.87 15.90
C PRO A 281 -15.56 -13.18 15.52
N GLU A 282 -15.96 -14.32 16.11
CA GLU A 282 -15.42 -15.64 15.74
C GLU A 282 -16.03 -16.18 14.44
N LYS A 283 -17.17 -15.64 14.03
CA LYS A 283 -17.85 -16.01 12.80
C LYS A 283 -17.32 -15.17 11.63
N ILE A 284 -16.55 -15.81 10.76
CA ILE A 284 -15.86 -15.17 9.64
C ILE A 284 -16.51 -15.59 8.31
N PHE A 285 -16.66 -14.62 7.42
CA PHE A 285 -17.16 -14.78 6.06
C PHE A 285 -16.08 -14.41 5.06
N LYS A 286 -15.96 -15.22 4.01
CA LYS A 286 -15.04 -14.95 2.91
C LYS A 286 -15.70 -14.04 1.90
N VAL A 287 -15.03 -12.96 1.56
CA VAL A 287 -15.44 -12.05 0.50
C VAL A 287 -14.48 -12.20 -0.65
N VAL A 288 -15.04 -12.41 -1.83
CA VAL A 288 -14.32 -12.51 -3.10
C VAL A 288 -14.62 -11.26 -3.89
N SER A 289 -13.57 -10.57 -4.34
CA SER A 289 -13.74 -9.29 -5.02
C SER A 289 -12.69 -9.07 -6.11
N HIS A 290 -13.01 -8.14 -7.01
CA HIS A 290 -12.01 -7.55 -7.88
C HIS A 290 -12.46 -6.17 -8.36
N GLY A 291 -11.61 -5.17 -8.13
CA GLY A 291 -11.76 -3.82 -8.67
C GLY A 291 -11.10 -3.65 -10.03
N GLY A 292 -11.57 -2.71 -10.83
CA GLY A 292 -11.01 -2.37 -12.14
C GLY A 292 -10.89 -0.87 -12.30
N GLN A 293 -9.69 -0.40 -12.67
CA GLN A 293 -9.45 1.01 -12.98
C GLN A 293 -8.77 1.13 -14.34
N GLY A 294 -9.34 2.00 -15.17
CA GLY A 294 -8.75 2.46 -16.43
C GLY A 294 -8.83 3.99 -16.52
N SER A 295 -8.30 4.59 -17.59
CA SER A 295 -8.42 6.02 -17.87
C SER A 295 -9.88 6.38 -18.09
N GLY A 296 -10.56 6.90 -17.07
CA GLY A 296 -11.96 7.33 -17.13
C GLY A 296 -13.02 6.33 -16.65
N TRP A 297 -12.67 5.11 -16.27
CA TRP A 297 -13.62 4.12 -15.74
C TRP A 297 -13.15 3.54 -14.40
N MET A 298 -14.13 3.18 -13.57
CA MET A 298 -13.93 2.46 -12.31
C MET A 298 -15.03 1.43 -12.15
N THR A 299 -14.65 0.20 -11.87
CA THR A 299 -15.55 -0.94 -11.70
C THR A 299 -15.15 -1.73 -10.47
N ASP A 300 -16.11 -2.41 -9.86
CA ASP A 300 -15.86 -3.25 -8.70
C ASP A 300 -16.99 -4.27 -8.53
N PHE A 301 -16.66 -5.45 -8.02
CA PHE A 301 -17.65 -6.37 -7.46
C PHE A 301 -17.13 -6.98 -6.17
N HIS A 302 -18.05 -7.28 -5.26
CA HIS A 302 -17.81 -8.10 -4.07
C HIS A 302 -18.90 -9.18 -3.99
N ALA A 303 -18.53 -10.38 -3.58
CA ALA A 303 -19.40 -11.53 -3.43
C ALA A 303 -19.05 -12.30 -2.15
N ILE A 304 -20.06 -12.79 -1.45
CA ILE A 304 -19.93 -13.65 -0.27
C ILE A 304 -20.51 -15.02 -0.62
N PRO A 305 -19.69 -15.98 -1.11
CA PRO A 305 -20.18 -17.27 -1.59
C PRO A 305 -21.03 -18.03 -0.56
N GLU A 306 -20.72 -17.89 0.73
CA GLU A 306 -21.39 -18.60 1.82
C GLU A 306 -22.82 -18.12 2.09
N THR A 307 -23.13 -16.84 1.80
CA THR A 307 -24.47 -16.25 2.05
C THR A 307 -25.23 -15.95 0.76
N GLY A 308 -24.53 -15.92 -0.37
CA GLY A 308 -25.08 -15.56 -1.66
C GLY A 308 -25.34 -14.05 -1.80
N ASP A 309 -24.80 -13.23 -0.89
CA ASP A 309 -24.86 -11.78 -0.98
C ASP A 309 -23.75 -11.24 -1.88
N GLY A 310 -24.05 -10.19 -2.63
CA GLY A 310 -23.06 -9.55 -3.48
C GLY A 310 -23.46 -8.15 -3.92
N ILE A 311 -22.49 -7.42 -4.45
CA ILE A 311 -22.66 -6.06 -4.95
C ILE A 311 -21.77 -5.83 -6.16
N VAL A 312 -22.30 -5.17 -7.17
CA VAL A 312 -21.57 -4.75 -8.38
C VAL A 312 -21.69 -3.24 -8.50
N LEU A 313 -20.56 -2.56 -8.68
CA LEU A 313 -20.44 -1.10 -8.76
C LEU A 313 -19.73 -0.72 -10.06
N LEU A 314 -20.38 -0.01 -10.97
CA LEU A 314 -19.76 0.49 -12.20
C LEU A 314 -19.87 2.00 -12.28
N SER A 315 -18.80 2.68 -12.64
CA SER A 315 -18.78 4.12 -12.88
C SER A 315 -17.91 4.47 -14.07
N ASN A 316 -18.34 5.49 -14.81
CA ASN A 316 -17.55 6.08 -15.87
C ASN A 316 -16.73 7.26 -15.34
N SER A 317 -16.19 7.16 -14.12
CA SER A 317 -15.24 8.13 -13.61
C SER A 317 -14.25 7.56 -12.61
N GLN A 318 -12.99 7.96 -12.73
CA GLN A 318 -11.93 7.60 -11.78
C GLN A 318 -12.11 8.24 -10.39
N ARG A 319 -12.89 9.32 -10.28
CA ARG A 319 -13.13 10.03 -9.01
C ARG A 319 -14.04 9.29 -8.03
N VAL A 320 -14.58 8.14 -8.42
CA VAL A 320 -15.63 7.45 -7.64
C VAL A 320 -15.09 6.62 -6.47
N TRP A 321 -13.77 6.41 -6.36
CA TRP A 321 -13.13 5.59 -5.32
C TRP A 321 -13.69 5.82 -3.90
N PRO A 322 -13.72 7.06 -3.36
CA PRO A 322 -14.30 7.29 -2.04
C PRO A 322 -15.80 6.97 -1.97
N GLY A 323 -16.51 7.16 -3.07
CA GLY A 323 -17.92 6.79 -3.20
C GLY A 323 -18.13 5.27 -3.11
N PHE A 324 -17.29 4.48 -3.78
CA PHE A 324 -17.32 3.02 -3.68
C PHE A 324 -17.00 2.58 -2.24
N ALA A 325 -15.98 3.16 -1.61
CA ALA A 325 -15.63 2.85 -0.23
C ALA A 325 -16.79 3.12 0.75
N CYS A 326 -17.52 4.23 0.59
CA CYS A 326 -18.72 4.50 1.39
C CYS A 326 -19.82 3.46 1.14
N ILE A 327 -20.09 3.11 -0.13
CA ILE A 327 -21.14 2.16 -0.48
C ILE A 327 -20.82 0.75 0.04
N LEU A 328 -19.57 0.29 -0.09
CA LEU A 328 -19.13 -1.01 0.41
C LEU A 328 -19.19 -1.07 1.94
N LYS A 329 -18.83 0.01 2.64
CA LYS A 329 -18.98 0.13 4.09
C LYS A 329 -20.45 0.05 4.52
N ASP A 330 -21.34 0.75 3.82
CA ASP A 330 -22.78 0.72 4.11
C ASP A 330 -23.38 -0.67 3.80
N TRP A 331 -22.96 -1.30 2.70
CA TRP A 331 -23.39 -2.65 2.32
C TRP A 331 -22.98 -3.71 3.35
N THR A 332 -21.70 -3.73 3.75
CA THR A 332 -21.22 -4.65 4.80
C THR A 332 -21.88 -4.38 6.15
N SER A 333 -22.08 -3.11 6.52
CA SER A 333 -22.83 -2.76 7.73
C SER A 333 -24.29 -3.22 7.66
N TRP A 334 -24.94 -3.15 6.50
CA TRP A 334 -26.31 -3.64 6.30
C TRP A 334 -26.41 -5.16 6.45
N LEU A 335 -25.38 -5.90 6.05
CA LEU A 335 -25.26 -7.34 6.26
C LEU A 335 -24.88 -7.72 7.71
N GLY A 336 -24.58 -6.74 8.56
CA GLY A 336 -24.12 -6.98 9.93
C GLY A 336 -22.68 -7.47 10.00
N LEU A 337 -21.84 -7.14 9.02
CA LEU A 337 -20.43 -7.55 8.95
C LEU A 337 -19.49 -6.39 9.30
N SER A 338 -18.26 -6.72 9.68
CA SER A 338 -17.18 -5.74 9.77
C SER A 338 -16.99 -5.02 8.42
N PRO A 339 -16.55 -3.74 8.42
CA PRO A 339 -16.40 -2.98 7.19
C PRO A 339 -15.49 -3.70 6.18
N ALA A 340 -15.90 -3.73 4.90
CA ALA A 340 -15.01 -4.12 3.80
C ALA A 340 -13.71 -3.30 3.85
N GLY A 341 -12.60 -3.90 3.42
CA GLY A 341 -11.27 -3.31 3.49
C GLY A 341 -11.17 -1.95 2.80
N MET A 342 -11.88 -1.75 1.67
CA MET A 342 -11.93 -0.44 1.00
C MET A 342 -12.51 0.66 1.89
N GLY A 343 -13.30 0.31 2.92
CA GLY A 343 -13.80 1.23 3.93
C GLY A 343 -12.71 2.02 4.66
N ILE A 344 -11.45 1.54 4.65
CA ILE A 344 -10.30 2.28 5.19
C ILE A 344 -10.11 3.65 4.52
N ILE A 345 -10.50 3.81 3.25
CA ILE A 345 -10.41 5.08 2.52
C ILE A 345 -11.26 6.16 3.19
N VAL A 346 -12.41 5.78 3.76
CA VAL A 346 -13.31 6.72 4.47
C VAL A 346 -12.63 7.28 5.71
N GLU A 347 -11.95 6.43 6.48
CA GLU A 347 -11.23 6.85 7.70
C GLU A 347 -9.94 7.61 7.36
N LEU A 348 -9.23 7.18 6.32
CA LEU A 348 -8.07 7.90 5.77
C LEU A 348 -8.46 9.32 5.35
N GLN A 349 -9.59 9.51 4.66
CA GLN A 349 -10.04 10.83 4.24
C GLN A 349 -10.28 11.76 5.46
N LYS A 350 -10.89 11.25 6.53
CA LYS A 350 -11.08 12.03 7.77
C LYS A 350 -9.74 12.41 8.42
N ALA A 351 -8.82 11.45 8.51
CA ALA A 351 -7.50 11.66 9.09
C ALA A 351 -6.70 12.72 8.29
N VAL A 352 -6.72 12.61 6.96
CA VAL A 352 -6.06 13.55 6.05
C VAL A 352 -6.65 14.95 6.19
N TRP A 353 -7.97 15.11 6.28
CA TRP A 353 -8.59 16.43 6.50
C TRP A 353 -8.26 17.03 7.88
N GLY A 354 -8.18 16.19 8.92
CA GLY A 354 -7.68 16.61 10.23
C GLY A 354 -6.24 17.14 10.16
N MET A 355 -5.36 16.41 9.45
CA MET A 355 -3.98 16.82 9.20
C MET A 355 -3.91 18.12 8.37
N ILE A 356 -4.69 18.23 7.30
CA ILE A 356 -4.76 19.44 6.45
C ILE A 356 -5.16 20.64 7.30
N THR A 357 -6.19 20.50 8.13
CA THR A 357 -6.69 21.59 9.00
C THR A 357 -5.61 22.04 9.99
N LEU A 358 -4.92 21.10 10.63
CA LEU A 358 -3.82 21.39 11.54
C LEU A 358 -2.66 22.10 10.82
N LEU A 359 -2.26 21.61 9.65
CA LEU A 359 -1.16 22.21 8.88
C LEU A 359 -1.52 23.60 8.38
N LEU A 360 -2.75 23.81 7.91
CA LEU A 360 -3.24 25.13 7.52
C LEU A 360 -3.21 26.10 8.69
N PHE A 361 -3.62 25.67 9.89
CA PHE A 361 -3.51 26.47 11.10
C PHE A 361 -2.05 26.83 11.42
N LEU A 362 -1.13 25.86 11.39
CA LEU A 362 0.29 26.09 11.66
C LEU A 362 0.94 27.02 10.63
N VAL A 363 0.66 26.82 9.35
CA VAL A 363 1.12 27.67 8.25
C VAL A 363 0.60 29.10 8.42
N SER A 364 -0.69 29.25 8.73
CA SER A 364 -1.31 30.56 8.92
C SER A 364 -0.75 31.28 10.15
N TRP A 365 -0.61 30.56 11.28
CA TRP A 365 -0.01 31.06 12.51
C TRP A 365 1.44 31.51 12.30
N ARG A 366 2.24 30.69 11.60
CA ARG A 366 3.64 31.03 11.31
C ARG A 366 3.76 32.18 10.34
N THR A 367 2.93 32.23 9.30
CA THR A 367 2.87 33.34 8.35
C THR A 367 2.53 34.63 9.08
N TRP A 368 1.48 34.64 9.90
CA TRP A 368 1.08 35.79 10.72
C TRP A 368 2.19 36.22 11.68
N THR A 369 2.85 35.26 12.34
CA THR A 369 3.97 35.55 13.25
C THR A 369 5.12 36.23 12.51
N ILE A 370 5.50 35.72 11.33
CA ILE A 370 6.55 36.32 10.49
C ILE A 370 6.14 37.72 10.07
N ILE A 371 4.93 37.92 9.54
CA ILE A 371 4.43 39.23 9.12
C ILE A 371 4.44 40.22 10.29
N ARG A 372 3.87 39.84 11.44
CA ARG A 372 3.82 40.70 12.64
C ARG A 372 5.22 41.06 13.12
N GLU A 373 6.16 40.12 13.15
CA GLU A 373 7.54 40.35 13.55
C GLU A 373 8.30 41.21 12.55
N THR A 374 8.02 41.08 11.25
CA THR A 374 8.60 41.95 10.22
C THR A 374 8.06 43.37 10.31
N VAL A 375 6.75 43.54 10.47
CA VAL A 375 6.12 44.87 10.64
C VAL A 375 6.57 45.56 11.92
N SER A 376 6.80 44.81 13.00
CA SER A 376 7.31 45.36 14.27
C SER A 376 8.83 45.57 14.28
N GLY A 377 9.54 45.31 13.18
CA GLY A 377 11.00 45.47 13.08
C GLY A 377 11.81 44.40 13.83
N ILE A 378 11.15 43.41 14.43
CA ILE A 378 11.77 42.26 15.09
C ILE A 378 12.42 41.33 14.06
N ARG A 379 11.91 41.27 12.84
CA ARG A 379 12.54 40.57 11.71
C ARG A 379 12.88 41.56 10.61
N SER A 380 14.05 41.38 10.02
CA SER A 380 14.49 42.18 8.87
C SER A 380 15.15 41.28 7.84
N PHE A 381 15.05 41.66 6.57
CA PHE A 381 15.78 40.98 5.50
C PHE A 381 17.29 41.00 5.80
N GLY A 382 17.92 39.84 5.83
CA GLY A 382 19.35 39.80 6.13
C GLY A 382 19.97 38.41 6.15
N PHE A 383 21.14 38.30 5.53
CA PHE A 383 21.97 37.10 5.65
C PHE A 383 22.75 37.04 6.98
N ARG A 384 22.78 38.14 7.75
CA ARG A 384 23.43 38.28 9.06
C ARG A 384 22.38 38.68 10.10
N GLY A 385 21.91 37.72 10.89
CA GLY A 385 21.01 37.92 12.04
C GLY A 385 21.28 36.84 13.09
N GLU A 386 20.91 37.08 14.34
CA GLU A 386 21.09 36.10 15.42
C GLU A 386 20.10 34.93 15.26
N GLY A 387 20.69 33.81 14.85
CA GLY A 387 20.06 32.52 14.59
C GLY A 387 21.14 31.63 13.98
N ARG A 388 21.32 30.41 14.50
CA ARG A 388 22.38 29.49 14.03
C ARG A 388 22.24 29.37 12.51
N ARG A 389 23.22 29.84 11.71
CA ARG A 389 23.20 29.80 10.23
C ARG A 389 22.74 28.45 9.69
N LEU A 390 23.09 27.39 10.41
CA LEU A 390 22.66 26.02 10.20
C LEU A 390 21.13 25.85 10.14
N ILE A 391 20.36 26.43 11.07
CA ILE A 391 18.89 26.30 11.11
C ILE A 391 18.26 26.89 9.84
N ARG A 392 18.74 28.05 9.39
CA ARG A 392 18.22 28.69 8.16
C ARG A 392 18.58 27.89 6.91
N LEU A 393 19.81 27.35 6.87
CA LEU A 393 20.24 26.47 5.79
C LEU A 393 19.36 25.22 5.75
N VAL A 394 19.09 24.60 6.90
CA VAL A 394 18.19 23.45 7.02
C VAL A 394 16.77 23.82 6.55
N GLN A 395 16.23 24.97 6.96
CA GLN A 395 14.91 25.44 6.52
C GLN A 395 14.85 25.63 4.99
N PHE A 396 15.88 26.25 4.40
CA PHE A 396 15.94 26.46 2.95
C PHE A 396 16.09 25.14 2.18
N LEU A 397 16.98 24.26 2.63
CA LEU A 397 17.16 22.94 2.01
C LEU A 397 15.87 22.11 2.11
N PHE A 398 15.21 22.13 3.26
CA PHE A 398 13.94 21.43 3.43
C PHE A 398 12.84 22.01 2.55
N ALA A 399 12.73 23.35 2.45
CA ALA A 399 11.81 24.01 1.53
C ALA A 399 12.06 23.64 0.06
N ALA A 400 13.33 23.56 -0.36
CA ALA A 400 13.72 23.15 -1.70
C ALA A 400 13.38 21.68 -1.98
N VAL A 401 13.58 20.79 -1.00
CA VAL A 401 13.16 19.38 -1.10
C VAL A 401 11.65 19.27 -1.28
N LEU A 402 10.86 20.01 -0.51
CA LEU A 402 9.40 20.03 -0.66
C LEU A 402 9.00 20.48 -2.08
N VAL A 403 9.54 21.58 -2.58
CA VAL A 403 9.26 22.03 -3.96
C VAL A 403 9.68 20.98 -5.00
N GLY A 404 10.82 20.32 -4.80
CA GLY A 404 11.26 19.21 -5.64
C GLY A 404 10.28 18.03 -5.65
N ILE A 405 9.72 17.68 -4.49
CA ILE A 405 8.67 16.65 -4.37
C ILE A 405 7.42 17.07 -5.15
N TYR A 406 6.96 18.31 -5.01
CA TYR A 406 5.81 18.81 -5.78
C TYR A 406 6.07 18.74 -7.29
N ILE A 407 7.21 19.24 -7.77
CA ILE A 407 7.57 19.16 -9.19
C ILE A 407 7.58 17.71 -9.67
N ARG A 408 8.09 16.79 -8.86
CA ARG A 408 8.12 15.36 -9.19
C ARG A 408 6.72 14.74 -9.26
N ILE A 409 5.80 15.13 -8.38
CA ILE A 409 4.40 14.68 -8.39
C ILE A 409 3.72 15.20 -9.66
N GLN A 410 3.85 16.49 -9.96
CA GLN A 410 3.25 17.12 -11.15
C GLN A 410 3.85 16.63 -12.47
N SER A 411 5.01 15.95 -12.43
CA SER A 411 5.61 15.31 -13.61
C SER A 411 5.18 13.84 -13.80
N LEU A 412 4.31 13.31 -12.94
CA LEU A 412 3.72 11.99 -13.12
C LEU A 412 2.44 12.09 -13.94
N ASP A 413 2.29 11.20 -14.92
CA ASP A 413 1.03 11.08 -15.67
C ASP A 413 -0.12 10.55 -14.79
N TYR A 414 0.23 9.85 -13.71
CA TYR A 414 -0.72 9.32 -12.75
C TYR A 414 -0.14 9.30 -11.33
N TRP A 415 -0.90 9.84 -10.39
CA TRP A 415 -0.58 9.79 -8.97
C TRP A 415 -1.73 9.10 -8.22
N PHE A 416 -1.44 7.95 -7.62
CA PHE A 416 -2.46 7.10 -6.98
C PHE A 416 -3.27 7.84 -5.89
N VAL A 417 -2.65 8.76 -5.16
CA VAL A 417 -3.32 9.54 -4.12
C VAL A 417 -4.43 10.42 -4.71
N ASP A 418 -4.30 10.90 -5.94
CA ASP A 418 -5.35 11.69 -6.60
C ASP A 418 -6.61 10.86 -6.87
N SER A 419 -6.47 9.55 -7.07
CA SER A 419 -7.62 8.65 -7.24
C SER A 419 -8.29 8.32 -5.90
N VAL A 420 -7.50 8.06 -4.86
CA VAL A 420 -8.04 7.69 -3.54
C VAL A 420 -8.57 8.92 -2.78
N LEU A 421 -7.97 10.10 -2.97
CA LEU A 421 -8.27 11.33 -2.26
C LEU A 421 -8.47 12.53 -3.22
N PRO A 422 -9.37 12.45 -4.20
CA PRO A 422 -9.47 13.42 -5.30
C PRO A 422 -9.73 14.87 -4.83
N ILE A 423 -10.47 15.05 -3.74
CA ILE A 423 -10.75 16.39 -3.18
C ILE A 423 -9.60 16.87 -2.29
N ALA A 424 -8.96 15.99 -1.53
CA ALA A 424 -7.93 16.38 -0.56
C ALA A 424 -6.55 16.55 -1.20
N SER A 425 -6.27 15.85 -2.31
CA SER A 425 -4.96 15.91 -2.96
C SER A 425 -4.54 17.34 -3.39
N PRO A 426 -5.40 18.16 -4.02
CA PRO A 426 -5.06 19.55 -4.33
C PRO A 426 -4.71 20.40 -3.09
N TRP A 427 -5.28 20.07 -1.92
CA TRP A 427 -4.95 20.74 -0.66
C TRP A 427 -3.61 20.30 -0.09
N LEU A 428 -3.22 19.03 -0.30
CA LEU A 428 -1.89 18.52 0.05
C LEU A 428 -0.82 19.21 -0.81
N ASP A 429 -1.07 19.37 -2.10
CA ASP A 429 -0.20 20.14 -3.01
C ASP A 429 -0.04 21.59 -2.56
N PHE A 430 -1.17 22.26 -2.27
CA PHE A 430 -1.16 23.61 -1.74
C PHE A 430 -0.35 23.71 -0.44
N LEU A 431 -0.57 22.79 0.51
CA LEU A 431 0.14 22.78 1.79
C LEU A 431 1.63 22.57 1.62
N LEU A 432 2.04 21.70 0.71
CA LEU A 432 3.44 21.42 0.44
C LEU A 432 4.16 22.68 -0.08
N LEU A 433 3.52 23.45 -0.96
CA LEU A 433 4.00 24.75 -1.41
C LEU A 433 3.94 25.82 -0.30
N ALA A 434 2.87 25.88 0.47
CA ALA A 434 2.68 26.88 1.52
C ALA A 434 3.68 26.70 2.68
N VAL A 435 3.94 25.45 3.10
CA VAL A 435 4.97 25.13 4.08
C VAL A 435 6.36 25.51 3.55
N SER A 436 6.65 25.20 2.28
CA SER A 436 7.92 25.61 1.65
C SER A 436 8.08 27.13 1.63
N ALA A 437 7.03 27.88 1.30
CA ALA A 437 7.03 29.34 1.31
C ALA A 437 7.26 29.91 2.72
N VAL A 438 6.60 29.37 3.75
CA VAL A 438 6.78 29.80 5.15
C VAL A 438 8.19 29.52 5.64
N LEU A 439 8.76 28.36 5.32
CA LEU A 439 10.14 28.00 5.68
C LEU A 439 11.16 28.92 5.00
N SER A 440 10.93 29.21 3.72
CA SER A 440 11.76 30.15 2.94
C SER A 440 11.69 31.57 3.51
N ALA A 441 10.50 32.05 3.84
CA ALA A 441 10.30 33.35 4.47
C ALA A 441 10.98 33.41 5.85
N ALA A 442 10.85 32.36 6.67
CA ALA A 442 11.50 32.28 7.98
C ALA A 442 13.03 32.30 7.88
N ALA A 443 13.60 31.70 6.82
CA ALA A 443 15.03 31.66 6.58
C ALA A 443 15.59 33.01 6.08
N VAL A 444 14.84 33.72 5.24
CA VAL A 444 15.25 35.00 4.62
C VAL A 444 15.01 36.21 5.55
N LEU A 445 14.03 36.11 6.44
CA LEU A 445 13.67 37.14 7.43
C LEU A 445 14.04 36.68 8.85
N PRO A 446 15.33 36.58 9.21
CA PRO A 446 15.72 36.23 10.58
C PRO A 446 15.27 37.31 11.58
N ARG A 447 15.13 36.94 12.85
CA ARG A 447 14.96 37.93 13.91
C ARG A 447 16.23 38.78 14.03
N SER A 448 16.10 40.10 14.12
CA SER A 448 17.18 41.02 14.42
C SER A 448 17.66 40.77 15.84
N ALA A 449 18.99 40.81 16.05
CA ALA A 449 19.50 40.94 17.40
C ALA A 449 18.93 42.26 17.95
N GLY A 450 18.19 42.21 19.06
CA GLY A 450 17.75 43.43 19.73
C GLY A 450 18.95 44.33 20.01
N PRO A 451 18.77 45.65 20.23
CA PRO A 451 19.88 46.49 20.63
C PRO A 451 20.55 45.82 21.83
N ALA A 452 21.85 45.57 21.74
CA ALA A 452 22.65 45.32 22.91
C ALA A 452 22.34 46.48 23.86
N ALA A 453 21.59 46.21 24.94
CA ALA A 453 21.44 47.17 26.01
C ALA A 453 22.87 47.62 26.36
N GLY A 454 23.12 48.91 26.17
CA GLY A 454 24.45 49.49 26.17
C GLY A 454 25.26 49.03 27.37
N GLY A 455 26.54 48.76 27.12
CA GLY A 455 27.50 48.53 28.18
C GLY A 455 27.51 49.71 29.14
N ALA A 456 27.10 49.48 30.39
CA ALA A 456 27.63 50.17 31.58
C ALA A 456 27.13 49.55 32.91
N GLU A 457 25.98 48.87 32.98
CA GLU A 457 25.41 48.49 34.30
C GLU A 457 25.51 47.01 34.71
N ALA A 458 25.88 46.08 33.82
CA ALA A 458 25.83 44.64 34.13
C ALA A 458 27.14 44.03 34.69
N ARG A 459 28.10 44.84 35.16
CA ARG A 459 29.39 44.35 35.70
C ARG A 459 29.63 44.59 37.19
N LEU A 460 28.68 45.17 37.92
CA LEU A 460 28.81 45.44 39.36
C LEU A 460 27.56 44.97 40.10
N ASN A 461 27.42 43.65 40.31
CA ASN A 461 26.64 43.06 41.42
C ASN A 461 26.58 41.53 41.31
N ARG A 462 27.75 40.88 41.23
CA ARG A 462 27.86 39.44 41.49
C ARG A 462 28.93 39.19 42.53
N SER A 463 28.64 39.64 43.75
CA SER A 463 29.23 39.08 44.95
C SER A 463 28.43 39.54 46.17
N PHE A 464 28.03 38.55 46.99
CA PHE A 464 27.53 38.62 48.37
C PHE A 464 26.01 38.62 48.65
N TRP A 465 25.63 37.65 49.51
CA TRP A 465 24.36 37.39 50.23
C TRP A 465 23.31 36.58 49.45
N TYR A 466 23.25 35.24 49.52
CA TYR A 466 22.90 34.33 50.64
C TYR A 466 21.45 34.50 51.16
N ARG A 467 20.56 33.55 50.79
CA ARG A 467 19.76 32.67 51.70
C ARG A 467 18.29 32.44 51.29
N ASP A 468 17.98 31.16 51.12
CA ASP A 468 16.71 30.42 51.28
C ASP A 468 15.34 31.10 51.05
N LYS A 469 14.62 30.57 50.04
CA LYS A 469 13.42 29.74 50.25
C LYS A 469 12.97 29.08 48.94
N LYS A 470 12.67 27.77 49.02
CA LYS A 470 11.91 26.92 48.08
C LYS A 470 10.77 27.72 47.42
N THR A 471 10.42 27.54 46.14
CA THR A 471 9.70 26.36 45.61
C THR A 471 9.59 26.47 44.06
N SER A 472 9.79 25.35 43.34
CA SER A 472 9.33 24.99 41.97
C SER A 472 9.44 26.06 40.85
N ILE A 473 10.22 25.87 39.79
CA ILE A 473 10.02 24.87 38.71
C ILE A 473 11.40 24.55 38.08
N GLN A 474 11.80 23.28 38.10
CA GLN A 474 12.90 22.70 37.28
C GLN A 474 12.49 22.82 35.79
N GLY A 475 13.33 23.20 34.84
CA GLY A 475 14.72 22.80 34.60
C GLY A 475 14.72 21.93 33.34
N GLU A 476 15.01 22.53 32.19
CA GLU A 476 15.05 21.88 30.86
C GLU A 476 15.94 20.62 30.88
N GLU A 477 15.36 19.44 30.63
CA GLU A 477 16.11 18.19 30.49
C GLU A 477 16.72 18.08 29.08
N SER A 478 18.04 18.29 28.99
CA SER A 478 18.80 18.09 27.76
C SER A 478 19.10 16.60 27.52
N MET A 479 18.82 16.10 26.31
CA MET A 479 19.27 14.76 25.88
C MET A 479 20.80 14.63 25.92
N ARG A 480 21.31 13.51 26.45
CA ARG A 480 22.75 13.21 26.56
C ARG A 480 23.09 11.89 25.86
N TYR A 481 24.06 11.93 24.95
CA TYR A 481 24.60 10.74 24.30
C TYR A 481 25.58 10.00 25.21
N ILE A 482 25.46 8.67 25.30
CA ILE A 482 26.35 7.82 26.09
C ILE A 482 27.33 7.13 25.15
N ASN A 483 28.61 7.12 25.53
CA ASN A 483 29.67 6.44 24.82
C ASN A 483 30.64 5.78 25.81
N THR A 484 31.08 4.56 25.50
CA THR A 484 32.09 3.81 26.24
C THR A 484 32.98 3.02 25.28
N ASN A 485 34.26 2.91 25.62
CA ASN A 485 35.21 2.04 24.91
C ASN A 485 35.09 0.57 25.33
N LYS A 486 34.29 0.25 26.36
CA LYS A 486 34.03 -1.12 26.82
C LYS A 486 32.92 -1.84 26.04
N ALA A 487 32.32 -1.18 25.07
CA ALA A 487 31.34 -1.73 24.14
C ALA A 487 31.73 -1.35 22.70
N PRO A 488 31.29 -2.10 21.68
CA PRO A 488 31.60 -1.81 20.29
C PRO A 488 31.21 -0.40 19.89
N ALA A 489 32.10 0.31 19.20
CA ALA A 489 31.80 1.64 18.70
C ALA A 489 30.65 1.61 17.68
N ALA A 490 29.83 2.66 17.65
CA ALA A 490 28.78 2.77 16.64
C ALA A 490 29.42 2.90 15.23
N VAL A 491 29.12 1.96 14.35
CA VAL A 491 29.67 1.89 12.97
C VAL A 491 28.76 2.57 11.94
N GLY A 492 27.50 2.83 12.30
CA GLY A 492 26.48 3.48 11.46
C GLY A 492 25.99 4.82 12.04
N PRO A 493 24.96 5.44 11.44
CA PRO A 493 24.41 6.73 11.89
C PRO A 493 23.55 6.61 13.16
N TYR A 494 24.09 5.98 14.21
CA TYR A 494 23.43 5.79 15.51
C TYR A 494 24.42 6.00 16.66
N SER A 495 23.92 6.11 17.89
CA SER A 495 24.72 6.22 19.12
C SER A 495 24.63 4.92 19.92
N GLN A 496 25.62 4.60 20.76
CA GLN A 496 25.52 3.42 21.64
C GLN A 496 24.28 3.50 22.55
N ALA A 497 24.03 4.67 23.15
CA ALA A 497 22.78 4.96 23.83
C ALA A 497 22.49 6.48 23.93
N VAL A 498 21.23 6.82 24.22
CA VAL A 498 20.77 8.19 24.48
C VAL A 498 19.99 8.22 25.79
N LEU A 499 20.39 9.12 26.70
CA LEU A 499 19.68 9.43 27.93
C LEU A 499 18.76 10.63 27.68
N SER A 500 17.46 10.45 27.89
CA SER A 500 16.44 11.51 27.83
C SER A 500 15.66 11.52 29.13
N GLY A 501 15.82 12.58 29.91
CA GLY A 501 15.35 12.61 31.30
C GLY A 501 15.93 11.46 32.13
N ASN A 502 15.04 10.66 32.72
CA ASN A 502 15.42 9.49 33.52
C ASN A 502 15.50 8.18 32.72
N THR A 503 15.24 8.20 31.42
CA THR A 503 15.17 7.00 30.58
C THR A 503 16.39 6.90 29.65
N LEU A 504 17.08 5.76 29.69
CA LEU A 504 18.19 5.43 28.80
C LEU A 504 17.73 4.46 27.72
N TYR A 505 17.92 4.84 26.47
CA TYR A 505 17.65 4.01 25.30
C TYR A 505 18.97 3.49 24.74
N VAL A 506 19.19 2.17 24.79
CA VAL A 506 20.38 1.48 24.28
C VAL A 506 20.08 0.94 22.88
N SER A 507 20.92 1.27 21.90
CA SER A 507 20.79 0.70 20.55
C SER A 507 21.13 -0.79 20.53
N GLY A 508 20.62 -1.50 19.54
CA GLY A 508 20.89 -2.93 19.35
C GLY A 508 22.38 -3.24 19.36
N GLN A 509 22.76 -4.22 20.18
CA GLN A 509 24.13 -4.69 20.34
C GLN A 509 24.28 -6.03 19.64
N ILE A 510 25.05 -6.04 18.55
CA ILE A 510 25.58 -7.26 17.95
C ILE A 510 26.76 -7.79 18.80
N PRO A 511 27.13 -9.08 18.70
CA PRO A 511 28.06 -9.75 19.62
C PRO A 511 29.52 -9.51 19.22
N PHE A 512 29.86 -8.25 18.99
CA PHE A 512 31.21 -7.82 18.71
C PHE A 512 32.03 -7.73 19.99
N VAL A 513 33.28 -8.16 19.92
CA VAL A 513 34.29 -7.88 20.93
C VAL A 513 34.76 -6.42 20.74
N PRO A 514 34.68 -5.55 21.75
CA PRO A 514 34.96 -4.11 21.61
C PRO A 514 36.34 -3.79 21.02
N ASP A 515 37.36 -4.56 21.40
CA ASP A 515 38.74 -4.33 20.99
C ASP A 515 39.01 -4.73 19.53
N THR A 516 38.34 -5.77 19.03
CA THR A 516 38.60 -6.32 17.69
C THR A 516 37.53 -5.94 16.67
N MET A 517 36.35 -5.51 17.12
CA MET A 517 35.18 -5.22 16.27
C MET A 517 34.78 -6.40 15.37
N THR A 518 34.97 -7.63 15.85
CA THR A 518 34.61 -8.89 15.19
C THR A 518 33.65 -9.71 16.05
N LEU A 519 32.86 -10.59 15.43
CA LEU A 519 32.00 -11.54 16.15
C LEU A 519 32.82 -12.37 17.13
N VAL A 520 32.31 -12.55 18.35
CA VAL A 520 32.97 -13.31 19.42
C VAL A 520 33.11 -14.81 19.10
N SER A 521 32.15 -15.38 18.37
CA SER A 521 32.08 -16.80 18.06
C SER A 521 31.02 -17.07 16.98
N GLU A 522 31.04 -18.27 16.40
CA GLU A 522 29.96 -18.82 15.57
C GLU A 522 28.82 -19.45 16.41
N LYS A 523 29.01 -19.61 17.72
CA LYS A 523 28.00 -20.18 18.63
C LYS A 523 27.05 -19.09 19.15
N VAL A 524 25.74 -19.33 19.02
CA VAL A 524 24.70 -18.37 19.40
C VAL A 524 24.70 -18.01 20.89
N GLU A 525 25.08 -18.93 21.78
CA GLU A 525 25.12 -18.68 23.23
C GLU A 525 26.25 -17.71 23.60
N GLU A 526 27.42 -17.88 23.00
CA GLU A 526 28.55 -16.98 23.20
C GLU A 526 28.26 -15.61 22.59
N GLN A 527 27.54 -15.59 21.46
CA GLN A 527 27.04 -14.35 20.89
C GLN A 527 26.05 -13.63 21.83
N ALA A 528 25.07 -14.34 22.38
CA ALA A 528 24.11 -13.77 23.32
C ALA A 528 24.81 -13.20 24.56
N LYS A 529 25.80 -13.92 25.11
CA LYS A 529 26.62 -13.44 26.24
C LYS A 529 27.34 -12.14 25.90
N GLN A 530 27.99 -12.06 24.75
CA GLN A 530 28.72 -10.86 24.34
C GLN A 530 27.78 -9.67 24.08
N SER A 531 26.63 -9.91 23.45
CA SER A 531 25.60 -8.87 23.23
C SER A 531 25.12 -8.27 24.56
N LEU A 532 24.81 -9.11 25.55
CA LEU A 532 24.40 -8.68 26.90
C LEU A 532 25.54 -7.99 27.66
N ALA A 533 26.78 -8.46 27.54
CA ALA A 533 27.94 -7.80 28.13
C ALA A 533 28.17 -6.39 27.55
N ASN A 534 27.94 -6.23 26.24
CA ASN A 534 28.01 -4.92 25.57
C ASN A 534 26.91 -3.98 26.09
N ILE A 535 25.67 -4.48 26.27
CA ILE A 535 24.59 -3.72 26.91
C ILE A 535 25.00 -3.30 28.33
N GLN A 536 25.52 -4.22 29.14
CA GLN A 536 25.96 -3.93 30.50
C GLN A 536 26.97 -2.78 30.54
N ALA A 537 27.99 -2.83 29.69
CA ALA A 537 29.01 -1.78 29.61
C ALA A 537 28.43 -0.41 29.24
N ILE A 538 27.42 -0.38 28.37
CA ILE A 538 26.74 0.87 27.94
C ILE A 538 25.87 1.43 29.06
N ILE A 539 25.08 0.59 29.74
CA ILE A 539 24.19 1.06 30.83
C ILE A 539 25.02 1.57 32.01
N GLU A 540 26.13 0.91 32.36
CA GLU A 540 27.05 1.35 33.41
C GLU A 540 27.70 2.70 33.05
N ALA A 541 28.09 2.90 31.79
CA ALA A 541 28.59 4.20 31.31
C ALA A 541 27.50 5.30 31.32
N GLY A 542 26.24 4.91 31.15
CA GLY A 542 25.07 5.77 31.34
C GLY A 542 24.80 6.13 32.80
N GLY A 543 25.44 5.43 33.75
CA GLY A 543 25.22 5.55 35.20
C GLY A 543 24.03 4.74 35.70
N PHE A 544 23.59 3.71 34.97
CA PHE A 544 22.50 2.80 35.31
C PHE A 544 23.07 1.46 35.81
N VAL A 545 22.26 0.71 36.53
CA VAL A 545 22.56 -0.67 36.96
C VAL A 545 21.63 -1.66 36.27
N LEU A 546 21.96 -2.96 36.33
CA LEU A 546 21.21 -4.00 35.63
C LEU A 546 19.72 -4.05 36.01
N THR A 547 19.38 -3.75 37.27
CA THR A 547 17.99 -3.70 37.76
C THR A 547 17.19 -2.52 37.20
N ASP A 548 17.85 -1.52 36.60
CA ASP A 548 17.18 -0.39 35.96
C ASP A 548 16.69 -0.75 34.56
N VAL A 549 17.08 -1.90 33.99
CA VAL A 549 16.65 -2.37 32.67
C VAL A 549 15.18 -2.78 32.74
N VAL A 550 14.28 -1.99 32.16
CA VAL A 550 12.83 -2.25 32.21
C VAL A 550 12.33 -3.05 31.01
N LYS A 551 13.04 -3.01 29.87
CA LYS A 551 12.67 -3.75 28.66
C LYS A 551 13.88 -4.18 27.83
N CYS A 552 13.80 -5.36 27.22
CA CYS A 552 14.70 -5.82 26.15
C CYS A 552 13.93 -6.32 24.93
N THR A 553 14.50 -6.15 23.74
CA THR A 553 14.08 -6.82 22.51
C THR A 553 15.21 -7.73 22.04
N VAL A 554 14.90 -9.00 21.78
CA VAL A 554 15.86 -10.02 21.32
C VAL A 554 15.52 -10.40 19.88
N PHE A 555 16.47 -10.19 18.97
CA PHE A 555 16.36 -10.58 17.57
C PHE A 555 17.21 -11.82 17.32
N LEU A 556 16.65 -12.85 16.67
CA LEU A 556 17.32 -14.10 16.33
C LEU A 556 17.23 -14.37 14.83
N THR A 557 18.25 -14.97 14.22
CA THR A 557 18.16 -15.42 12.81
C THR A 557 17.53 -16.80 12.64
N ASP A 558 17.45 -17.59 13.72
CA ASP A 558 16.82 -18.92 13.75
C ASP A 558 16.12 -19.12 15.11
N MET A 559 14.81 -19.36 15.10
CA MET A 559 14.01 -19.58 16.31
C MET A 559 14.36 -20.89 17.03
N ASN A 560 15.04 -21.84 16.37
CA ASN A 560 15.53 -23.05 17.02
C ASN A 560 16.57 -22.75 18.12
N ASP A 561 17.26 -21.62 18.03
CA ASP A 561 18.25 -21.17 19.03
C ASP A 561 17.63 -20.52 20.27
N PHE A 562 16.30 -20.34 20.28
CA PHE A 562 15.60 -19.61 21.33
C PHE A 562 15.88 -20.16 22.73
N ALA A 563 15.87 -21.48 22.92
CA ALA A 563 16.09 -22.11 24.22
C ALA A 563 17.51 -21.83 24.77
N ALA A 564 18.50 -21.83 23.88
CA ALA A 564 19.90 -21.61 24.23
C ALA A 564 20.13 -20.14 24.64
N VAL A 565 19.60 -19.20 23.84
CA VAL A 565 19.65 -17.76 24.16
C VAL A 565 18.85 -17.43 25.43
N ASN A 566 17.72 -18.09 25.64
CA ASN A 566 16.88 -17.88 26.83
C ASN A 566 17.59 -18.30 28.13
N THR A 567 18.43 -19.34 28.08
CA THR A 567 19.25 -19.76 29.22
C THR A 567 20.28 -18.69 29.57
N VAL A 568 21.03 -18.21 28.58
CA VAL A 568 22.02 -17.13 28.75
C VAL A 568 21.36 -15.85 29.29
N TYR A 569 20.20 -15.49 28.74
CA TYR A 569 19.44 -14.31 29.17
C TYR A 569 19.00 -14.43 30.64
N ALA A 570 18.48 -15.60 31.04
CA ALA A 570 18.06 -15.85 32.41
C ALA A 570 19.25 -15.77 33.39
N ASP A 571 20.38 -16.35 33.04
CA ASP A 571 21.60 -16.31 33.87
C ASP A 571 22.13 -14.87 34.02
N PHE A 572 22.05 -14.06 32.96
CA PHE A 572 22.54 -12.69 32.97
C PHE A 572 21.70 -11.77 33.89
N PHE A 573 20.36 -11.88 33.85
CA PHE A 573 19.48 -11.03 34.65
C PHE A 573 19.20 -11.56 36.07
N GLY A 574 19.42 -12.85 36.32
CA GLY A 574 19.15 -13.47 37.62
C GLY A 574 17.68 -13.31 38.05
N ASP A 575 17.47 -12.71 39.23
CA ASP A 575 16.12 -12.45 39.76
C ASP A 575 15.39 -11.29 39.05
N HIS A 576 16.11 -10.42 38.35
CA HIS A 576 15.52 -9.29 37.62
C HIS A 576 14.82 -9.77 36.36
N LYS A 577 13.64 -9.21 36.05
CA LYS A 577 12.83 -9.66 34.91
C LYS A 577 12.33 -8.47 34.08
N PRO A 578 13.16 -7.93 33.17
CA PRO A 578 12.72 -6.91 32.22
C PRO A 578 11.57 -7.41 31.35
N ALA A 579 10.66 -6.53 30.94
CA ALA A 579 9.70 -6.83 29.88
C ALA A 579 10.45 -7.25 28.61
N ARG A 580 9.98 -8.29 27.92
CA ARG A 580 10.74 -8.85 26.79
C ARG A 580 9.88 -9.13 25.57
N CYS A 581 10.44 -8.85 24.40
CA CYS A 581 10.00 -9.39 23.12
C CYS A 581 11.13 -10.20 22.47
N ALA A 582 10.82 -11.33 21.85
CA ALA A 582 11.78 -12.15 21.09
C ALA A 582 11.20 -12.45 19.71
N VAL A 583 11.95 -12.18 18.64
CA VAL A 583 11.46 -12.25 17.25
C VAL A 583 12.52 -12.88 16.34
N GLU A 584 12.09 -13.77 15.44
CA GLU A 584 12.94 -14.25 14.35
C GLU A 584 13.00 -13.22 13.21
N VAL A 585 14.20 -12.93 12.71
CA VAL A 585 14.45 -12.00 11.61
C VAL A 585 15.25 -12.68 10.51
N SER A 586 15.04 -12.26 9.26
CA SER A 586 15.67 -12.93 8.12
C SER A 586 17.21 -12.84 8.12
N ARG A 587 17.79 -11.73 8.59
CA ARG A 587 19.24 -11.50 8.75
C ARG A 587 19.53 -10.40 9.78
N LEU A 588 20.70 -10.48 10.42
CA LEU A 588 21.28 -9.41 11.25
C LEU A 588 22.58 -8.86 10.63
N PRO A 589 22.99 -7.63 11.00
CA PRO A 589 24.22 -7.03 10.50
C PRO A 589 25.44 -7.95 10.71
N LYS A 590 26.35 -7.95 9.73
CA LYS A 590 27.64 -8.64 9.81
C LYS A 590 27.55 -10.16 10.04
N GLY A 591 26.38 -10.77 9.79
CA GLY A 591 26.16 -12.21 9.96
C GLY A 591 26.03 -12.65 11.42
N ALA A 592 25.69 -11.73 12.33
CA ALA A 592 25.32 -12.10 13.69
C ALA A 592 24.07 -13.00 13.69
N GLN A 593 23.97 -13.87 14.69
CA GLN A 593 22.80 -14.73 14.91
C GLN A 593 21.85 -14.16 15.97
N VAL A 594 22.36 -13.26 16.82
CA VAL A 594 21.57 -12.56 17.84
C VAL A 594 21.96 -11.08 17.96
N GLU A 595 20.96 -10.22 18.15
CA GLU A 595 21.10 -8.80 18.47
C GLU A 595 20.10 -8.45 19.57
N ILE A 596 20.52 -7.65 20.57
CA ILE A 596 19.68 -7.30 21.72
C ILE A 596 19.73 -5.79 21.94
N ASP A 597 18.56 -5.19 22.13
CA ASP A 597 18.42 -3.81 22.61
C ASP A 597 17.89 -3.75 24.05
N ALA A 598 18.02 -2.58 24.68
CA ALA A 598 17.55 -2.39 26.04
C ALA A 598 17.03 -0.96 26.29
N VAL A 599 16.02 -0.86 27.16
CA VAL A 599 15.54 0.40 27.74
C VAL A 599 15.70 0.33 29.25
N CYS A 600 16.31 1.36 29.82
CA CYS A 600 16.49 1.49 31.27
C CYS A 600 15.79 2.73 31.79
N GLU A 601 15.33 2.71 33.03
CA GLU A 601 14.66 3.83 33.68
C GLU A 601 15.11 3.96 35.14
N LYS A 602 15.44 5.19 35.55
CA LYS A 602 15.72 5.50 36.95
C LYS A 602 14.46 5.97 37.66
N ASN A 603 14.19 5.34 38.80
CA ASN A 603 13.20 5.81 39.77
C ASN A 603 13.62 7.09 40.48
#